data_AF-R7GAN0-F1
#
_entry.id   AF-R7GAN0-F1
#
_cell.length_a   1.000
_cell.length_b   1.000
_cell.length_c   1.000
_cell.angle_alpha   90.00
_cell.angle_beta   90.00
_cell.angle_gamma   90.00
#
_symmetry.space_group_name_H-M   'P 1'
#
loop_
_entity.id
_entity.type
_entity.pdbx_description
1 polymer ?
#
loop_
_entity_poly.entity_id
_entity_poly.type
_entity_poly.pdbx_seq_one_letter_code
_entity_poly.pdbx_strand_id
1 'polypeptide(L)'
;MKSKLKKLVIALVAMLTAFTAMHISTNIYAADQPATITLGAYTGYSSTSYNADGVHYIFNENMQQILIDGEIGFCVEPGILLQPGSGFVPTAYDRREIAIIAYEGWEKSAKTAADYVATQFMIWEAVGGRITRTNFSDYGAYKTINCFRQKYYFYYNM
;
A
#
# COMPACT_ATOMS: atom_id res chain seq x y z
N MET A 1 32.21 15.54 -45.73
CA MET A 1 31.90 15.16 -44.33
C MET A 1 30.85 16.02 -43.61
N LYS A 2 30.52 17.24 -44.06
CA LYS A 2 29.75 18.22 -43.25
C LYS A 2 28.21 18.07 -43.27
N SER A 3 27.60 17.45 -44.28
CA SER A 3 26.13 17.43 -44.42
C SER A 3 25.45 16.23 -43.73
N LYS A 4 26.03 15.03 -43.85
CA LYS A 4 25.47 13.82 -43.24
C LYS A 4 25.60 13.82 -41.71
N LEU A 5 26.73 14.31 -41.19
CA LEU A 5 26.95 14.45 -39.74
C LEU A 5 26.00 15.50 -39.13
N LYS A 6 25.77 16.63 -39.82
CA LYS A 6 24.76 17.62 -39.38
C LYS A 6 23.34 17.05 -39.35
N LYS A 7 22.95 16.28 -40.37
CA LYS A 7 21.63 15.61 -40.39
C LYS A 7 21.48 14.58 -39.28
N LEU A 8 22.55 13.83 -38.96
CA LEU A 8 22.57 12.86 -37.87
C LEU A 8 22.47 13.54 -36.49
N VAL A 9 23.20 14.63 -36.28
CA VAL A 9 23.14 15.41 -35.04
C VAL A 9 21.76 16.05 -34.85
N ILE A 10 21.17 16.61 -35.92
CA ILE A 10 19.81 17.17 -35.87
C ILE A 10 18.77 16.08 -35.55
N ALA A 11 18.91 14.88 -36.13
CA ALA A 11 18.03 13.75 -35.84
C ALA A 11 18.14 13.27 -34.38
N LEU A 12 19.37 13.22 -33.83
CA LEU A 12 19.62 12.85 -32.44
C LEU A 12 19.07 13.88 -31.45
N VAL A 13 19.24 15.18 -31.74
CA VAL A 13 18.70 16.26 -30.89
C VAL A 13 17.17 16.25 -30.91
N ALA A 14 16.55 16.06 -32.08
CA ALA A 14 15.10 15.95 -32.21
C ALA A 14 14.53 14.74 -31.47
N MET A 15 15.25 13.60 -31.49
CA MET A 15 14.87 12.40 -30.75
C MET A 15 14.97 12.63 -29.23
N LEU A 16 16.03 13.29 -28.74
CA LEU A 16 16.17 13.63 -27.31
C LEU A 16 15.05 14.55 -26.82
N THR A 17 14.66 15.55 -27.61
CA THR A 17 13.56 16.46 -27.25
C THR A 17 12.19 15.78 -27.25
N ALA A 18 12.01 14.72 -28.06
CA ALA A 18 10.79 13.92 -28.06
C ALA A 18 10.68 13.05 -26.79
N PHE A 19 11.81 12.57 -26.24
CA PHE A 19 11.83 11.81 -24.98
C PHE A 19 11.53 12.68 -23.76
N THR A 20 11.91 13.96 -23.75
CA THR A 20 11.61 14.88 -22.63
C THR A 20 10.16 15.37 -22.62
N ALA A 21 9.44 15.25 -23.75
CA ALA A 21 8.02 15.60 -23.85
C ALA A 21 7.07 14.49 -23.36
N MET A 22 7.58 13.27 -23.13
CA MET A 22 6.87 12.26 -22.34
C MET A 22 6.97 12.64 -20.86
N HIS A 23 6.22 13.66 -20.47
CA HIS A 23 5.86 13.82 -19.08
C HIS A 23 5.08 12.57 -18.67
N ILE A 24 5.71 11.68 -17.90
CA ILE A 24 4.97 10.71 -17.09
C ILE A 24 4.22 11.56 -16.07
N SER A 25 3.01 11.95 -16.43
CA SER A 25 2.06 12.55 -15.49
C SER A 25 1.85 11.52 -14.40
N THR A 26 2.54 11.64 -13.26
CA THR A 26 2.30 10.82 -12.07
C THR A 26 1.04 11.31 -11.34
N ASN A 27 -0.01 11.65 -12.09
CA ASN A 27 -1.32 11.85 -11.51
C ASN A 27 -1.80 10.47 -11.09
N ILE A 28 -1.72 10.19 -9.79
CA ILE A 28 -2.46 9.10 -9.16
C ILE A 28 -3.92 9.53 -9.24
N TYR A 29 -4.59 9.21 -10.34
CA TYR A 29 -6.04 9.35 -10.42
C TYR A 29 -6.65 8.33 -9.46
N ALA A 30 -7.49 8.80 -8.55
CA ALA A 30 -8.53 7.94 -7.99
C ALA A 30 -9.34 7.42 -9.20
N ALA A 31 -9.50 6.10 -9.33
CA ALA A 31 -10.15 5.54 -10.51
C ALA A 31 -11.57 6.11 -10.64
N ASP A 32 -11.90 6.71 -11.79
CA ASP A 32 -13.24 7.21 -12.13
C ASP A 32 -14.27 6.07 -12.33
N GLN A 33 -13.83 4.82 -12.22
CA GLN A 33 -14.66 3.62 -12.27
C GLN A 33 -14.81 3.04 -10.86
N PRO A 34 -16.00 2.51 -10.50
CA PRO A 34 -16.19 1.87 -9.21
C PRO A 34 -15.22 0.68 -9.11
N ALA A 35 -14.31 0.76 -8.13
CA ALA A 35 -13.40 -0.32 -7.85
C ALA A 35 -14.15 -1.46 -7.18
N THR A 36 -13.83 -2.70 -7.55
CA THR A 36 -14.47 -3.89 -7.01
C THR A 36 -13.66 -4.43 -5.84
N ILE A 37 -14.30 -4.54 -4.68
CA ILE A 37 -13.70 -5.19 -3.51
C ILE A 37 -13.98 -6.69 -3.55
N THR A 38 -12.93 -7.50 -3.46
CA THR A 38 -13.01 -8.95 -3.30
C THR A 38 -12.15 -9.43 -2.14
N LEU A 39 -12.36 -10.67 -1.69
CA LEU A 39 -11.56 -11.29 -0.64
C LEU A 39 -10.60 -12.31 -1.26
N GLY A 40 -9.33 -12.18 -0.93
CA GLY A 40 -8.27 -13.09 -1.31
C GLY A 40 -8.06 -14.22 -0.31
N ALA A 41 -6.82 -14.72 -0.26
CA ALA A 41 -6.43 -15.85 0.57
C ALA A 41 -6.60 -15.56 2.07
N TYR A 42 -6.95 -16.60 2.82
CA TYR A 42 -6.85 -16.61 4.28
C TYR A 42 -5.39 -16.53 4.69
N THR A 43 -5.12 -15.69 5.69
CA THR A 43 -3.76 -15.43 6.18
C THR A 43 -3.33 -16.41 7.28
N GLY A 44 -4.28 -17.11 7.91
CA GLY A 44 -4.05 -17.98 9.07
C GLY A 44 -3.81 -17.22 10.39
N TYR A 45 -3.88 -15.89 10.38
CA TYR A 45 -3.69 -15.09 11.57
C TYR A 45 -5.02 -14.65 12.19
N SER A 46 -5.05 -14.62 13.51
CA SER A 46 -6.15 -14.14 14.33
C SER A 46 -5.80 -12.84 15.04
N SER A 47 -6.80 -12.04 15.35
CA SER A 47 -6.62 -10.88 16.24
C SER A 47 -7.88 -10.53 17.03
N THR A 48 -7.66 -9.96 18.21
CA THR A 48 -8.61 -9.07 18.87
C THR A 48 -8.06 -7.65 18.75
N SER A 49 -8.83 -6.80 18.08
CA SER A 49 -8.42 -5.45 17.72
C SER A 49 -9.48 -4.44 18.16
N TYR A 50 -9.08 -3.20 18.42
CA TYR A 50 -9.99 -2.11 18.72
C TYR A 50 -9.77 -0.96 17.75
N ASN A 51 -10.85 -0.27 17.40
CA ASN A 51 -10.77 1.01 16.69
C ASN A 51 -10.38 2.14 17.66
N ALA A 52 -10.11 3.33 17.11
CA ALA A 52 -9.86 4.53 17.90
C ALA A 52 -10.98 4.84 18.91
N ASP A 53 -12.24 4.54 18.55
CA ASP A 53 -13.42 4.75 19.41
C ASP A 53 -13.60 3.66 20.49
N GLY A 54 -12.69 2.68 20.57
CA GLY A 54 -12.72 1.63 21.58
C GLY A 54 -13.70 0.48 21.32
N VAL A 55 -14.35 0.43 20.15
CA VAL A 55 -15.12 -0.74 19.70
C VAL A 55 -14.15 -1.87 19.33
N HIS A 56 -14.43 -3.10 19.78
CA HIS A 56 -13.56 -4.26 19.56
C HIS A 56 -14.09 -5.21 18.49
N TYR A 57 -13.17 -5.88 17.82
CA TYR A 57 -13.42 -6.82 16.72
C TYR A 57 -12.54 -8.04 16.90
N ILE A 58 -13.10 -9.20 16.59
CA ILE A 58 -12.42 -10.49 16.73
C ILE A 58 -12.35 -11.15 15.35
N PHE A 59 -11.13 -11.39 14.89
CA PHE A 59 -10.83 -12.15 13.70
C PHE A 59 -10.28 -13.52 14.13
N ASN A 60 -11.11 -14.57 14.09
CA ASN A 60 -10.75 -15.93 14.55
C ASN A 60 -10.02 -16.72 13.44
N GLU A 61 -8.75 -16.40 13.16
CA GLU A 61 -7.92 -17.02 12.10
C GLU A 61 -8.43 -16.82 10.67
N ASN A 62 -9.43 -15.93 10.54
CA ASN A 62 -10.15 -15.66 9.31
C ASN A 62 -9.77 -14.30 8.71
N MET A 63 -8.62 -13.73 9.08
CA MET A 63 -8.14 -12.54 8.38
C MET A 63 -7.83 -12.93 6.94
N GLN A 64 -8.52 -12.30 6.00
CA GLN A 64 -8.30 -12.47 4.57
C GLN A 64 -7.61 -11.25 3.99
N GLN A 65 -6.90 -11.49 2.89
CA GLN A 65 -6.42 -10.40 2.05
C GLN A 65 -7.60 -9.67 1.42
N ILE A 66 -7.56 -8.35 1.43
CA ILE A 66 -8.52 -7.52 0.72
C ILE A 66 -7.92 -7.27 -0.66
N LEU A 67 -8.74 -7.40 -1.69
CA LEU A 67 -8.34 -7.12 -3.06
C LEU A 67 -9.23 -6.01 -3.63
N ILE A 68 -8.61 -4.97 -4.18
CA ILE A 68 -9.27 -3.86 -4.88
C ILE A 68 -8.86 -3.98 -6.34
N ASP A 69 -9.81 -4.33 -7.21
CA ASP A 69 -9.55 -4.63 -8.63
C ASP A 69 -8.42 -5.66 -8.86
N GLY A 70 -8.28 -6.60 -7.93
CA GLY A 70 -7.26 -7.66 -7.96
C GLY A 70 -5.91 -7.27 -7.35
N GLU A 71 -5.69 -6.01 -6.98
CA GLU A 71 -4.51 -5.56 -6.25
C GLU A 71 -4.73 -5.59 -4.73
N ILE A 72 -3.66 -5.63 -3.93
CA ILE A 72 -3.81 -5.66 -2.47
C ILE A 72 -4.46 -4.36 -1.98
N GLY A 73 -5.44 -4.49 -1.09
CA GLY A 73 -6.02 -3.41 -0.32
C GLY A 73 -5.73 -3.57 1.16
N PHE A 74 -5.77 -2.46 1.89
CA PHE A 74 -5.69 -2.46 3.35
C PHE A 74 -6.90 -1.74 3.93
N CYS A 75 -7.46 -2.31 4.99
CA CYS A 75 -8.56 -1.71 5.74
C CYS A 75 -8.01 -0.60 6.64
N VAL A 76 -8.50 0.62 6.51
CA VAL A 76 -8.14 1.75 7.40
C VAL A 76 -9.12 1.92 8.57
N GLU A 77 -10.19 1.13 8.61
CA GLU A 77 -11.24 1.19 9.64
C GLU A 77 -11.60 -0.23 10.09
N PRO A 78 -10.99 -0.74 11.18
CA PRO A 78 -11.16 -2.15 11.59
C PRO A 78 -12.62 -2.52 11.91
N GLY A 79 -13.49 -1.52 12.09
CA GLY A 79 -14.89 -1.72 12.44
C GLY A 79 -15.91 -1.67 11.32
N ILE A 80 -15.47 -1.44 10.09
CA ILE A 80 -16.34 -1.54 8.93
C ILE A 80 -16.15 -2.94 8.32
N LEU A 81 -17.21 -3.73 8.36
CA LEU A 81 -17.27 -4.99 7.63
C LEU A 81 -17.26 -4.69 6.14
N LEU A 82 -16.23 -5.16 5.45
CA LEU A 82 -16.16 -5.09 4.00
C LEU A 82 -17.27 -5.96 3.41
N GLN A 83 -17.98 -5.42 2.43
CA GLN A 83 -18.96 -6.15 1.65
C GLN A 83 -18.34 -6.52 0.29
N PRO A 84 -17.91 -7.77 0.08
CA PRO A 84 -17.34 -8.20 -1.19
C PRO A 84 -18.35 -8.03 -2.32
N GLY A 85 -17.90 -7.61 -3.50
CA GLY A 85 -18.75 -7.32 -4.65
C GLY A 85 -19.43 -5.95 -4.61
N SER A 86 -19.19 -5.14 -3.56
CA SER A 86 -19.58 -3.73 -3.59
C SER A 86 -18.61 -2.95 -4.48
N GLY A 87 -19.19 -2.10 -5.34
CA GLY A 87 -18.45 -1.06 -6.03
C GLY A 87 -18.18 0.09 -5.06
N PHE A 88 -16.93 0.52 -4.96
CA PHE A 88 -16.53 1.66 -4.14
C PHE A 88 -15.92 2.74 -5.03
N VAL A 89 -16.20 4.00 -4.72
CA VAL A 89 -15.58 5.15 -5.41
C VAL A 89 -14.32 5.53 -4.63
N PRO A 90 -13.12 5.33 -5.19
CA PRO A 90 -11.88 5.71 -4.54
C PRO A 90 -11.89 7.20 -4.18
N THR A 91 -11.69 7.50 -2.91
CA THR A 91 -11.40 8.87 -2.47
C THR A 91 -9.93 8.96 -2.12
N ALA A 92 -9.31 10.10 -2.41
CA ALA A 92 -7.93 10.33 -2.01
C ALA A 92 -7.85 10.26 -0.48
N TYR A 93 -7.08 9.30 0.03
CA TYR A 93 -6.84 9.16 1.45
C TYR A 93 -5.60 9.97 1.83
N ASP A 94 -5.80 11.19 2.34
CA ASP A 94 -4.73 12.11 2.69
C ASP A 94 -4.09 11.79 4.04
N ARG A 95 -3.47 10.60 4.16
CA ARG A 95 -2.52 10.29 5.23
C ARG A 95 -1.27 9.65 4.68
N ARG A 96 -0.24 10.48 4.49
CA ARG A 96 1.12 10.07 4.09
C ARG A 96 1.69 8.93 4.93
N GLU A 97 1.38 8.89 6.23
CA GLU A 97 1.85 7.84 7.14
C GLU A 97 1.36 6.45 6.73
N ILE A 98 0.08 6.30 6.35
CA ILE A 98 -0.49 5.02 5.92
C ILE A 98 0.16 4.56 4.61
N ALA A 99 0.33 5.48 3.66
CA ALA A 99 1.00 5.18 2.40
C ALA A 99 2.43 4.67 2.61
N ILE A 100 3.18 5.26 3.56
CA ILE A 100 4.53 4.81 3.90
C ILE A 100 4.50 3.42 4.55
N ILE A 101 3.56 3.15 5.46
CA ILE A 101 3.41 1.83 6.09
C ILE A 101 3.10 0.76 5.03
N ALA A 102 2.17 1.03 4.13
CA ALA A 102 1.82 0.11 3.04
C ALA A 102 3.03 -0.14 2.12
N TYR A 103 3.77 0.91 1.76
CA TYR A 103 4.95 0.77 0.89
C TYR A 103 6.09 -0.02 1.56
N GLU A 104 6.47 0.34 2.78
CA GLU A 104 7.59 -0.32 3.48
C GLU A 104 7.24 -1.72 3.99
N GLY A 105 5.99 -1.91 4.45
CA GLY A 105 5.49 -3.16 5.02
C GLY A 105 5.05 -4.18 3.99
N TRP A 106 4.53 -3.75 2.83
CA TRP A 106 4.06 -4.66 1.78
C TRP A 106 4.85 -4.55 0.49
N GLU A 107 4.97 -3.37 -0.13
CA GLU A 107 5.60 -3.25 -1.46
C GLU A 107 7.06 -3.69 -1.48
N LYS A 108 7.80 -3.40 -0.41
CA LYS A 108 9.21 -3.81 -0.25
C LYS A 108 9.40 -5.13 0.50
N SER A 109 8.33 -5.87 0.73
CA SER A 109 8.37 -7.14 1.45
C SER A 109 8.44 -8.34 0.51
N ALA A 110 8.47 -9.54 1.08
CA ALA A 110 8.34 -10.78 0.31
C ALA A 110 6.86 -11.08 -0.07
N LYS A 111 5.92 -10.21 0.32
CA LYS A 111 4.48 -10.30 0.05
C LYS A 111 3.85 -11.59 0.60
N THR A 112 4.30 -12.02 1.77
CA THR A 112 3.76 -13.18 2.50
C THR A 112 2.48 -12.83 3.28
N ALA A 113 1.76 -13.85 3.76
CA ALA A 113 0.63 -13.63 4.67
C ALA A 113 1.04 -12.87 5.94
N ALA A 114 2.24 -13.13 6.47
CA ALA A 114 2.81 -12.42 7.62
C ALA A 114 3.05 -10.94 7.30
N ASP A 115 3.63 -10.64 6.12
CA ASP A 115 3.86 -9.26 5.66
C ASP A 115 2.54 -8.49 5.54
N TYR A 116 1.52 -9.11 4.95
CA TYR A 116 0.20 -8.51 4.82
C TYR A 116 -0.41 -8.19 6.18
N VAL A 117 -0.44 -9.17 7.10
CA VAL A 117 -1.06 -9.00 8.42
C VAL A 117 -0.31 -8.00 9.28
N ALA A 118 1.03 -8.03 9.26
CA ALA A 118 1.85 -7.03 9.95
C ALA A 118 1.55 -5.63 9.42
N THR A 119 1.45 -5.48 8.10
CA THR A 119 1.11 -4.20 7.47
C THR A 119 -0.28 -3.73 7.87
N GLN A 120 -1.29 -4.62 7.83
CA GLN A 120 -2.65 -4.31 8.24
C GLN A 120 -2.73 -3.87 9.71
N PHE A 121 -2.01 -4.54 10.61
CA PHE A 121 -1.98 -4.17 12.03
C PHE A 121 -1.30 -2.82 12.27
N MET A 122 -0.18 -2.54 11.61
CA MET A 122 0.49 -1.24 11.71
C MET A 122 -0.40 -0.11 11.20
N ILE A 123 -1.16 -0.33 10.12
CA ILE A 123 -2.14 0.64 9.62
C ILE A 123 -3.23 0.89 10.67
N TRP A 124 -3.78 -0.17 11.27
CA TRP A 124 -4.78 -0.04 12.34
C TRP A 124 -4.25 0.71 13.56
N GLU A 125 -3.00 0.48 13.96
CA GLU A 125 -2.37 1.24 15.03
C GLU A 125 -2.14 2.72 14.65
N ALA A 126 -1.72 3.00 13.42
CA ALA A 126 -1.49 4.37 12.94
C ALA A 126 -2.79 5.21 12.87
N VAL A 127 -3.94 4.57 12.65
CA VAL A 127 -5.24 5.25 12.71
C VAL A 127 -5.81 5.36 14.13
N GLY A 128 -5.06 4.95 15.16
CA GLY A 128 -5.45 5.05 16.58
C GLY A 128 -6.07 3.78 17.16
N GLY A 129 -6.11 2.69 16.40
CA GLY A 129 -6.52 1.39 16.89
C GLY A 129 -5.46 0.71 17.75
N ARG A 130 -5.81 -0.46 18.30
CA ARG A 130 -4.88 -1.30 19.08
C ARG A 130 -5.13 -2.78 18.84
N ILE A 131 -4.06 -3.56 18.76
CA ILE A 131 -4.11 -5.02 18.75
C ILE A 131 -3.84 -5.51 20.17
N THR A 132 -4.78 -6.21 20.80
CA THR A 132 -4.64 -6.68 22.19
C THR A 132 -4.35 -8.17 22.31
N ARG A 133 -4.74 -8.95 21.30
CA ARG A 133 -4.46 -10.38 21.23
C ARG A 133 -4.26 -10.77 19.77
N THR A 134 -3.29 -11.63 19.49
CA THR A 134 -3.07 -12.23 18.17
C THR A 134 -2.30 -13.53 18.32
N ASN A 135 -2.46 -14.47 17.39
CA ASN A 135 -1.58 -15.63 17.25
C ASN A 135 -0.26 -15.29 16.50
N PHE A 136 -0.10 -14.05 16.04
CA PHE A 136 1.12 -13.58 15.37
C PHE A 136 2.20 -13.22 16.40
N SER A 137 2.94 -14.21 16.91
CA SER A 137 3.99 -14.03 17.91
C SER A 137 5.09 -13.03 17.48
N ASP A 138 5.41 -13.01 16.20
CA ASP A 138 6.56 -12.27 15.67
C ASP A 138 6.18 -10.85 15.22
N TYR A 139 4.93 -10.43 15.41
CA TYR A 139 4.44 -9.11 14.98
C TYR A 139 5.33 -7.96 15.51
N GLY A 140 5.80 -8.05 16.75
CA GLY A 140 6.70 -7.03 17.32
C GLY A 140 8.03 -6.89 16.57
N ALA A 141 8.59 -7.99 16.06
CA ALA A 141 9.80 -7.97 15.26
C ALA A 141 9.55 -7.35 13.88
N TYR A 142 8.45 -7.72 13.23
CA TYR A 142 8.00 -7.13 11.96
C TYR A 142 7.81 -5.62 12.06
N LYS A 143 7.10 -5.16 13.09
CA LYS A 143 6.90 -3.74 13.36
C LYS A 143 8.22 -3.00 13.50
N THR A 144 9.16 -3.57 14.24
CA THR A 144 10.50 -2.99 14.45
C THR A 144 11.26 -2.85 13.12
N ILE A 145 11.30 -3.90 12.30
CA ILE A 145 11.99 -3.88 10.99
C ILE A 145 11.39 -2.81 10.08
N ASN A 146 10.07 -2.71 10.02
CA ASN A 146 9.40 -1.73 9.17
C ASN A 146 9.61 -0.29 9.66
N CYS A 147 9.62 -0.05 10.98
CA CYS A 147 10.04 1.22 11.55
C CYS A 147 11.49 1.58 11.19
N PHE A 148 12.42 0.61 11.20
CA PHE A 148 13.79 0.84 10.73
C PHE A 148 13.84 1.22 9.25
N ARG A 149 13.13 0.49 8.38
CA ARG A 149 13.09 0.79 6.94
C ARG A 149 12.51 2.17 6.65
N GLN A 150 11.43 2.54 7.32
CA GLN A 150 10.84 3.87 7.25
C GLN A 150 11.85 4.96 7.64
N LYS A 151 12.60 4.76 8.73
CA LYS A 151 13.66 5.68 9.16
C LYS A 151 14.73 5.85 8.07
N TYR A 152 15.19 4.75 7.43
CA TYR A 152 16.12 4.82 6.31
C TYR A 152 15.53 5.54 5.09
N TYR A 153 14.26 5.30 4.75
CA TYR A 153 13.61 5.99 3.62
C TYR A 153 13.62 7.52 3.80
N PHE A 154 13.41 8.01 5.03
CA PHE A 154 13.55 9.44 5.32
C PHE A 154 15.00 9.93 5.20
N TYR A 155 16.01 9.16 5.61
CA TYR A 155 17.41 9.55 5.44
C TYR A 155 17.86 9.63 3.97
N TYR A 156 17.30 8.79 3.09
CA TYR A 156 17.67 8.78 1.66
C TYR A 156 16.89 9.79 0.81
N ASN A 157 15.84 10.42 1.33
CA ASN A 157 14.98 11.38 0.61
C ASN A 157 15.02 12.81 1.22
N MET A 158 16.03 13.12 2.04
CA MET A 158 16.37 14.49 2.49
C MET A 158 17.60 14.99 1.74
#